data_AF-A0A952C5K9-F1
#
_entry.id   AF-A0A952C5K9-F1
#
_cell.length_a   1.000
_cell.length_b   1.000
_cell.length_c   1.000
_cell.angle_alpha   90.00
_cell.angle_beta   90.00
_cell.angle_gamma   90.00
#
_symmetry.space_group_name_H-M   'P 1'
#
loop_
_entity.id
_entity.type
_entity.pdbx_description
1 polymer ?
#
loop_
_entity_poly.entity_id
_entity_poly.type
_entity_poly.pdbx_seq_one_letter_code
_entity_poly.pdbx_strand_id
1 'polypeptide(L)'
;AAMAPALRSWLRRGLVAVAVLAAVVSIYALSAIGYRTLVGGLTPNRLTFIGWNVINIGILLLLLYRQWYSDEHTWTDGMRSAFGVGVAAYVVWDLVVIIVLPWLF
;
A
#
# COMPACT_ATOMS: atom_id res chain seq x y z
N ALA A 1 10.73 12.36 -25.48
CA ALA A 1 9.57 12.11 -26.37
C ALA A 1 8.33 12.68 -25.69
N ALA A 2 7.70 13.70 -26.28
CA ALA A 2 6.47 14.27 -25.73
C ALA A 2 5.35 13.23 -25.86
N MET A 3 4.87 12.67 -24.75
CA MET A 3 3.74 11.76 -24.78
C MET A 3 2.50 12.53 -25.23
N ALA A 4 1.72 11.95 -26.14
CA ALA A 4 0.44 12.54 -26.55
C ALA A 4 -0.44 12.77 -25.29
N PRO A 5 -1.06 13.96 -25.14
CA PRO A 5 -1.81 14.32 -23.93
C PRO A 5 -2.96 13.33 -23.63
N ALA A 6 -3.53 12.69 -24.65
CA ALA A 6 -4.49 11.61 -24.51
C ALA A 6 -3.91 10.36 -23.82
N LEU A 7 -2.69 9.94 -24.17
CA LEU A 7 -2.07 8.75 -23.58
C LEU A 7 -1.79 8.96 -22.08
N ARG A 8 -1.40 10.18 -21.69
CA ARG A 8 -1.15 10.57 -20.31
C ARG A 8 -2.42 10.50 -19.45
N SER A 9 -3.57 10.93 -19.97
CA SER A 9 -4.84 10.92 -19.24
C SER A 9 -5.40 9.49 -19.08
N TRP A 10 -5.27 8.65 -20.10
CA TRP A 10 -5.64 7.22 -20.02
C TRP A 10 -4.76 6.45 -19.03
N LEU A 11 -3.45 6.71 -19.01
CA LEU A 11 -2.53 6.14 -18.02
C LEU A 11 -2.91 6.53 -16.59
N ARG A 12 -3.23 7.80 -16.35
CA ARG A 12 -3.67 8.27 -15.03
C ARG A 12 -4.95 7.56 -14.58
N ARG A 13 -5.96 7.47 -15.45
CA ARG A 13 -7.23 6.77 -15.16
C ARG A 13 -7.01 5.28 -14.90
N GLY A 14 -6.16 4.64 -15.70
CA GLY A 14 -5.76 3.25 -15.51
C GLY A 14 -5.09 3.03 -14.16
N LEU A 15 -4.14 3.90 -13.78
CA LEU A 15 -3.45 3.78 -12.49
C LEU A 15 -4.40 3.98 -11.31
N VAL A 16 -5.31 4.96 -11.38
CA VAL A 16 -6.35 5.16 -10.37
C VAL A 16 -7.21 3.91 -10.24
N ALA A 17 -7.71 3.37 -11.36
CA ALA A 17 -8.56 2.18 -11.34
C ALA A 17 -7.87 0.97 -10.72
N VAL A 18 -6.61 0.73 -11.10
CA VAL A 18 -5.80 -0.36 -10.52
C VAL A 18 -5.52 -0.12 -9.04
N ALA A 19 -5.20 1.11 -8.63
CA ALA A 19 -4.95 1.44 -7.23
C ALA A 19 -6.21 1.28 -6.36
N VAL A 20 -7.38 1.68 -6.85
CA VAL A 20 -8.67 1.44 -6.19
C VAL A 20 -8.94 -0.05 -6.05
N LEU A 21 -8.79 -0.82 -7.14
CA LEU A 21 -9.00 -2.26 -7.11
C LEU A 21 -8.05 -2.95 -6.13
N ALA A 22 -6.77 -2.59 -6.17
CA ALA A 22 -5.75 -3.09 -5.26
C ALA A 22 -6.09 -2.75 -3.79
N ALA A 23 -6.60 -1.55 -3.51
CA ALA A 23 -7.00 -1.15 -2.17
C ALA A 23 -8.17 -1.99 -1.66
N VAL A 24 -9.20 -2.21 -2.49
CA VAL A 24 -10.36 -3.05 -2.16
C VAL A 24 -9.93 -4.50 -1.86
N VAL A 25 -9.09 -5.08 -2.73
CA VAL A 25 -8.57 -6.44 -2.54
C VAL A 25 -7.71 -6.52 -1.27
N SER A 26 -6.90 -5.51 -0.99
CA SER A 26 -6.06 -5.47 0.22
C SER A 26 -6.91 -5.37 1.49
N ILE A 27 -7.98 -4.56 1.49
CA ILE A 27 -8.92 -4.48 2.61
C ILE A 27 -9.62 -5.83 2.85
N TYR A 28 -10.04 -6.51 1.77
CA TYR A 28 -10.60 -7.85 1.87
C TYR A 28 -9.60 -8.84 2.47
N ALA A 29 -8.35 -8.85 1.97
CA ALA A 29 -7.30 -9.73 2.47
C ALA A 29 -7.01 -9.49 3.96
N LEU A 30 -6.90 -8.22 4.37
CA LEU A 30 -6.73 -7.84 5.77
C LEU A 30 -7.91 -8.31 6.62
N SER A 31 -9.14 -8.16 6.12
CA SER A 31 -10.36 -8.59 6.83
C SER A 31 -10.40 -10.12 6.99
N ALA A 32 -10.02 -10.87 5.96
CA ALA A 32 -9.95 -12.33 6.00
C ALA A 32 -8.91 -12.83 7.01
N ILE A 33 -7.73 -12.20 7.06
CA ILE A 33 -6.68 -12.54 8.04
C ILE A 33 -7.13 -12.12 9.45
N GLY A 34 -7.76 -10.96 9.60
CA GLY A 34 -8.34 -10.51 10.87
C GLY A 34 -9.38 -11.49 11.41
N TYR A 35 -10.31 -11.94 10.57
CA TYR A 35 -11.28 -12.97 10.96
C TYR A 35 -10.60 -14.27 11.40
N ARG A 36 -9.63 -14.78 10.63
CA ARG A 36 -8.86 -15.96 11.01
C ARG A 36 -8.14 -15.78 12.34
N THR A 37 -7.63 -14.58 12.60
CA THR A 37 -6.90 -14.24 13.83
C THR A 37 -7.80 -14.18 15.06
N LEU A 38 -9.03 -13.67 14.91
CA LEU A 38 -10.03 -13.70 15.98
C LEU A 38 -10.46 -15.13 16.34
N VAL A 39 -10.58 -16.00 15.33
CA VAL A 39 -11.06 -17.38 15.51
C VAL A 39 -9.93 -18.34 15.93
N GLY A 40 -8.73 -18.18 15.37
CA GLY A 40 -7.61 -19.13 15.51
C GLY A 40 -6.39 -18.59 16.22
N GLY A 41 -6.48 -17.41 16.85
CA GLY A 41 -5.39 -16.76 17.58
C GLY A 41 -4.40 -16.00 16.70
N LEU A 42 -3.59 -15.17 17.37
CA LEU A 42 -2.45 -14.46 16.77
C LEU A 42 -1.29 -15.44 16.61
N THR A 43 -0.73 -15.55 15.40
CA THR A 43 0.49 -16.33 15.14
C THR A 43 1.55 -15.43 14.48
N PRO A 44 2.85 -15.78 14.55
CA PRO A 44 3.91 -14.96 13.95
C PRO A 44 3.62 -14.62 12.49
N ASN A 45 3.27 -15.66 11.73
CA ASN A 45 2.94 -15.54 10.31
C ASN A 45 1.78 -14.55 10.08
N ARG A 46 0.68 -14.68 10.83
CA ARG A 46 -0.50 -13.81 10.66
C ARG A 46 -0.21 -12.38 11.05
N LEU A 47 0.57 -12.15 12.11
CA LEU A 47 0.97 -10.81 12.52
C LEU A 47 1.79 -10.11 11.42
N THR A 48 2.77 -10.81 10.84
CA THR A 48 3.57 -10.31 9.71
C THR A 48 2.68 -9.94 8.53
N PHE A 49 1.75 -10.82 8.15
CA PHE A 49 0.82 -10.57 7.06
C PHE A 49 -0.14 -9.40 7.34
N ILE A 50 -0.59 -9.20 8.58
CA ILE A 50 -1.42 -8.05 8.96
C ILE A 50 -0.68 -6.75 8.74
N GLY A 51 0.53 -6.60 9.29
CA GLY A 51 1.29 -5.35 9.13
C GLY A 51 1.66 -5.07 7.68
N TRP A 52 2.02 -6.10 6.91
CA TRP A 52 2.25 -5.99 5.47
C TRP A 52 1.02 -5.46 4.72
N ASN A 53 -0.17 -5.97 5.03
CA ASN A 53 -1.41 -5.51 4.40
C ASN A 53 -1.75 -4.05 4.79
N VAL A 54 -1.54 -3.68 6.06
CA VAL A 54 -1.75 -2.30 6.53
C VAL A 54 -0.85 -1.31 5.78
N ILE A 55 0.43 -1.65 5.59
CA ILE A 55 1.39 -0.80 4.86
C ILE A 55 0.96 -0.64 3.39
N ASN A 56 0.59 -1.73 2.71
CA ASN A 56 0.11 -1.64 1.32
C ASN A 56 -1.12 -0.77 1.18
N ILE A 57 -2.11 -0.96 2.06
CA ILE A 57 -3.33 -0.13 2.05
C ILE A 57 -2.95 1.34 2.27
N GLY A 58 -2.07 1.64 3.23
CA GLY A 58 -1.60 3.00 3.48
C GLY A 58 -0.93 3.63 2.25
N ILE A 59 -0.05 2.90 1.57
CA ILE A 59 0.61 3.38 0.33
C ILE A 59 -0.42 3.61 -0.78
N LEU A 60 -1.35 2.68 -0.99
CA LEU A 60 -2.39 2.78 -2.01
C LEU A 60 -3.32 3.97 -1.74
N LEU A 61 -3.75 4.18 -0.49
CA LEU A 61 -4.54 5.33 -0.10
C LEU A 61 -3.76 6.64 -0.29
N LEU A 62 -2.47 6.68 0.07
CA LEU A 62 -1.61 7.84 -0.16
C LEU A 62 -1.47 8.15 -1.67
N LEU A 63 -1.30 7.12 -2.50
CA LEU A 63 -1.25 7.24 -3.95
C LEU A 63 -2.56 7.81 -4.51
N LEU A 64 -3.70 7.25 -4.09
CA LEU A 64 -5.03 7.73 -4.51
C LEU A 64 -5.28 9.18 -4.06
N TYR A 65 -4.95 9.50 -2.81
CA TYR A 65 -5.09 10.84 -2.25
C TYR A 65 -4.26 11.86 -3.03
N ARG A 66 -2.99 11.55 -3.31
CA ARG A 66 -2.11 12.42 -4.10
C ARG A 66 -2.59 12.56 -5.54
N GLN A 67 -3.12 11.49 -6.13
CA GLN A 67 -3.70 11.56 -7.47
C GLN A 67 -4.96 12.40 -7.57
N TRP A 68 -5.74 12.48 -6.48
CA TRP A 68 -6.90 13.36 -6.40
C TRP A 68 -6.48 14.83 -6.22
N TYR A 69 -5.42 15.08 -5.44
CA TYR A 69 -5.02 16.44 -5.06
C TYR A 69 -3.97 17.09 -5.98
N SER A 70 -3.25 16.33 -6.81
CA SER A 70 -2.16 16.88 -7.63
C SER A 70 -2.60 17.32 -9.02
N ASP A 71 -2.16 18.51 -9.41
CA ASP A 71 -2.25 19.06 -10.77
C ASP A 71 -1.28 18.36 -11.74
N GLU A 72 -1.54 18.45 -13.05
CA GLU A 72 -0.83 17.72 -14.11
C GLU A 72 0.70 17.90 -14.14
N HIS A 73 1.26 18.88 -13.42
CA HIS A 73 2.71 19.13 -13.36
C HIS A 73 3.43 18.45 -12.18
N THR A 74 2.73 18.09 -11.11
CA THR A 74 3.35 17.56 -9.86
C THR A 74 3.21 16.03 -9.69
N TRP A 75 2.51 15.38 -10.63
CA TRP A 75 2.13 13.96 -10.55
C TRP A 75 3.33 13.00 -10.42
N THR A 76 4.42 13.24 -11.15
CA THR A 76 5.61 12.38 -11.13
C THR A 76 6.35 12.44 -9.80
N ASP A 77 6.42 13.63 -9.19
CA ASP A 77 7.08 13.84 -7.90
C ASP A 77 6.25 13.26 -6.75
N GLY A 78 4.93 13.41 -6.83
CA GLY A 78 3.98 12.79 -5.89
C GLY A 78 4.06 11.26 -5.88
N MET A 79 4.24 10.62 -7.04
CA MET A 79 4.44 9.17 -7.13
C MET A 79 5.78 8.74 -6.54
N ARG A 80 6.89 9.41 -6.90
CA ARG A 80 8.24 9.07 -6.39
C ARG A 80 8.29 9.17 -4.86
N SER A 81 7.69 10.20 -4.28
CA SER A 81 7.64 10.34 -2.82
C SER A 81 6.77 9.27 -2.15
N ALA A 82 5.68 8.81 -2.78
CA ALA A 82 4.85 7.74 -2.23
C ALA A 82 5.60 6.40 -2.20
N PHE A 83 6.40 6.12 -3.24
CA PHE A 83 7.32 4.98 -3.23
C PHE A 83 8.39 5.10 -2.14
N GLY A 84 8.96 6.29 -1.94
CA GLY A 84 9.95 6.51 -0.87
C GLY A 84 9.37 6.27 0.53
N VAL A 85 8.16 6.77 0.81
CA VAL A 85 7.43 6.49 2.05
C VAL A 85 7.14 5.00 2.19
N GLY A 86 6.74 4.34 1.10
CA GLY A 86 6.46 2.91 1.11
C GLY A 86 7.69 2.08 1.46
N VAL A 87 8.83 2.36 0.84
CA VAL A 87 10.09 1.66 1.15
C VAL A 87 10.48 1.85 2.61
N ALA A 88 10.41 3.09 3.12
CA ALA A 88 10.71 3.36 4.53
C ALA A 88 9.77 2.59 5.47
N ALA A 89 8.46 2.56 5.17
CA ALA A 89 7.48 1.82 5.96
C ALA A 89 7.76 0.30 5.98
N TYR A 90 8.14 -0.27 4.84
CA TYR A 90 8.56 -1.67 4.75
C TYR A 90 9.81 -1.96 5.58
N VAL A 91 10.85 -1.13 5.46
CA VAL A 91 12.09 -1.31 6.24
C VAL A 91 11.80 -1.26 7.74
N VAL A 92 11.00 -0.29 8.19
CA VAL A 92 10.62 -0.19 9.61
C VAL A 92 9.84 -1.42 10.06
N TRP A 93 8.90 -1.90 9.25
CA TRP A 93 8.11 -3.08 9.58
C TRP A 93 8.95 -4.36 9.61
N ASP A 94 9.87 -4.54 8.66
CA ASP A 94 10.78 -5.67 8.64
C ASP A 94 11.69 -5.68 9.87
N LEU A 95 12.19 -4.51 10.29
CA LEU A 95 12.94 -4.39 11.55
C LEU A 95 12.09 -4.75 12.77
N VAL A 96 10.82 -4.32 12.81
CA VAL A 96 9.88 -4.71 13.87
C VAL A 96 9.65 -6.21 13.86
N VAL A 97 9.44 -6.83 12.70
CA VAL A 97 9.28 -8.29 12.55
C VAL A 97 10.52 -9.01 13.06
N ILE A 98 11.72 -8.62 12.63
CA ILE A 98 12.97 -9.28 13.02
C ILE A 98 13.25 -9.13 14.52
N ILE A 99 13.03 -7.94 15.07
CA ILE A 99 13.40 -7.64 16.46
C ILE A 99 12.31 -8.09 17.43
N VAL A 100 11.03 -7.83 17.15
CA VAL A 100 9.92 -7.96 18.10
C VAL A 100 9.29 -9.35 18.08
N LEU A 101 9.14 -10.00 16.92
CA LEU A 101 8.49 -11.32 16.86
C LEU A 101 9.16 -12.39 17.74
N PRO A 102 10.50 -12.51 17.80
CA PRO A 102 11.16 -13.51 18.64
C PRO A 102 10.92 -13.36 20.14
N TRP A 103 10.45 -12.20 20.61
CA TRP A 103 10.09 -11.98 22.01
C TRP A 103 8.61 -12.20 22.29
N LEU A 104 7.77 -12.15 21.25
CA LEU A 104 6.32 -12.34 21.37
C LEU A 104 5.90 -13.81 21.20
N PHE A 105 6.74 -14.63 20.58
CA PHE A 105 6.48 -16.03 20.23
C PHE A 105 7.73 -16.88 20.40
#